data_AF-A0A3C0B6M7-F1
#
_entry.id   AF-A0A3C0B6M7-F1
#
_cell.length_a   1.000
_cell.length_b   1.000
_cell.length_c   1.000
_cell.angle_alpha   90.00
_cell.angle_beta   90.00
_cell.angle_gamma   90.00
#
_symmetry.space_group_name_H-M   'P 1'
#
loop_
_entity.id
_entity.type
_entity.pdbx_description
1 polymer ?
#
loop_
_entity_poly.entity_id
_entity_poly.type
_entity_poly.pdbx_seq_one_letter_code
_entity_poly.pdbx_strand_id
1 'polypeptide(L)' 'GTFMNKWTVPSAELMEIILRNPDVSQKEIGKRLGIKQNSVSGRWNRANVNEILEVERMYRKKIKALLG' A
#
# COMPACT_ATOMS: atom_id res chain seq x y z
N GLY A 1 -8.49 10.07 8.08
CA GLY A 1 -7.09 9.86 7.64
C GLY A 1 -6.06 10.04 8.74
N THR A 2 -6.31 9.59 9.97
CA THR A 2 -5.36 9.71 11.09
C THR A 2 -4.36 8.55 11.19
N PHE A 3 -4.58 7.47 10.43
CA PHE A 3 -3.72 6.28 10.47
C PHE A 3 -2.41 6.48 9.67
N MET A 4 -2.42 7.28 8.60
CA MET A 4 -1.21 7.61 7.84
C MET A 4 -0.22 8.41 8.69
N ASN A 5 -0.72 9.25 9.61
CA ASN A 5 0.10 9.99 10.57
C ASN A 5 0.88 9.07 11.53
N LYS A 6 0.50 7.79 11.62
CA LYS A 6 1.16 6.78 12.47
C LYS A 6 2.10 5.87 11.68
N TRP A 7 2.26 6.08 10.37
CA TRP A 7 3.17 5.26 9.59
C TRP A 7 4.61 5.45 10.04
N THR A 8 5.27 4.33 10.27
CA THR A 8 6.73 4.30 10.34
C THR A 8 7.30 4.37 8.92
N VAL A 9 8.58 4.74 8.79
CA VAL A 9 9.29 4.74 7.51
C VAL A 9 9.09 3.41 6.74
N PRO A 10 9.24 2.22 7.37
CA PRO A 10 8.92 0.94 6.74
C PRO A 10 7.50 0.78 6.16
N SER A 11 6.49 1.37 6.80
CA SER A 11 5.11 1.34 6.32
C SER A 11 4.92 2.27 5.12
N ALA A 12 5.55 3.45 5.16
CA ALA A 12 5.52 4.40 4.05
C ALA A 12 6.25 3.85 2.81
N GLU A 13 7.44 3.25 2.99
CA GLU A 13 8.18 2.56 1.92
C GLU A 13 7.37 1.42 1.29
N LEU A 14 6.70 0.61 2.11
CA LEU A 14 5.82 -0.44 1.62
C LEU A 14 4.71 0.14 0.74
N MET A 15 4.04 1.19 1.23
CA MET A 15 2.95 1.84 0.50
C MET A 15 3.40 2.48 -0.80
N GLU A 16 4.59 3.08 -0.85
CA GLU A 16 5.15 3.62 -2.08
C GLU A 16 5.30 2.53 -3.16
N ILE A 17 5.83 1.36 -2.78
CA ILE A 17 6.00 0.22 -3.69
C ILE A 17 4.64 -0.23 -4.24
N ILE A 18 3.65 -0.40 -3.37
CA ILE A 18 2.32 -0.87 -3.73
C ILE A 18 1.59 0.14 -4.63
N LEU A 19 1.65 1.43 -4.32
CA LEU A 19 0.97 2.46 -5.12
C LEU A 19 1.58 2.62 -6.52
N ARG A 20 2.88 2.35 -6.68
CA ARG A 20 3.55 2.35 -8.00
C ARG A 20 3.33 1.06 -8.78
N ASN A 21 3.12 -0.07 -8.10
CA ASN A 21 2.87 -1.36 -8.73
C ASN A 21 1.83 -2.15 -7.92
N PRO A 22 0.52 -1.92 -8.14
CA PRO A 22 -0.55 -2.49 -7.32
C PRO A 22 -0.63 -4.03 -7.34
N ASP A 23 -0.08 -4.66 -8.38
CA ASP A 23 -0.11 -6.12 -8.56
C ASP A 23 1.12 -6.83 -7.98
N VAL A 24 2.03 -6.10 -7.34
CA VAL A 24 3.25 -6.67 -6.76
C VAL A 24 2.94 -7.56 -5.56
N SER A 25 3.39 -8.82 -5.61
CA SER A 25 3.17 -9.77 -4.51
C SER A 25 4.04 -9.44 -3.28
N GLN A 26 3.57 -9.78 -2.07
CA GLN A 26 4.37 -9.62 -0.85
C GLN A 26 5.71 -10.36 -0.87
N LYS A 27 5.78 -11.49 -1.60
CA LYS A 27 7.03 -12.24 -1.80
C LYS A 27 8.04 -11.41 -2.59
N GLU A 28 7.57 -10.74 -3.64
CA GLU A 28 8.42 -9.89 -4.48
C GLU A 28 8.85 -8.61 -3.75
N ILE A 29 7.95 -8.00 -2.99
CA ILE A 29 8.27 -6.88 -2.09
C ILE A 29 9.37 -7.30 -1.09
N GLY A 30 9.26 -8.51 -0.53
CA GLY A 30 10.24 -9.05 0.42
C GLY A 30 11.63 -9.14 -0.20
N LYS A 31 11.73 -9.66 -1.43
CA LYS A 31 13.00 -9.69 -2.18
C LYS A 31 13.55 -8.28 -2.40
N ARG A 32 12.72 -7.35 -2.87
CA ARG A 32 13.12 -5.95 -3.16
C ARG A 32 13.66 -5.24 -1.92
N LEU A 33 13.06 -5.48 -0.76
CA LEU A 33 13.42 -4.84 0.51
C LEU A 33 14.47 -5.64 1.32
N GLY A 34 14.90 -6.81 0.85
CA GLY A 34 15.82 -7.67 1.59
C GLY A 34 15.23 -8.22 2.90
N ILE A 35 13.91 -8.41 2.97
CA ILE A 35 13.20 -8.91 4.16
C ILE A 35 12.33 -10.13 3.85
N LYS A 36 11.99 -10.89 4.88
CA LYS A 36 11.08 -12.04 4.74
C LYS A 36 9.67 -11.59 4.39
N GLN A 37 8.93 -12.41 3.65
CA GLN A 37 7.54 -12.12 3.26
C GLN A 37 6.62 -11.95 4.49
N ASN A 38 6.87 -12.65 5.60
CA ASN A 38 6.12 -12.43 6.85
C ASN A 38 6.37 -11.03 7.45
N SER A 39 7.57 -10.46 7.28
CA SER A 39 7.87 -9.08 7.66
C SER A 39 7.12 -8.08 6.79
N VAL A 40 6.96 -8.37 5.50
CA VAL A 40 6.10 -7.59 4.59
C VAL A 40 4.65 -7.65 5.04
N SER A 41 4.12 -8.85 5.33
CA SER A 41 2.76 -9.04 5.84
C SER A 41 2.51 -8.23 7.13
N GLY A 42 3.48 -8.22 8.05
CA GLY A 42 3.39 -7.38 9.25
C GLY A 42 3.36 -5.87 8.94
N ARG A 43 4.14 -5.40 7.98
CA ARG A 43 4.09 -4.00 7.50
C ARG A 43 2.75 -3.71 6.81
N TRP A 44 2.20 -4.67 6.06
CA TRP A 44 0.91 -4.56 5.36
C TRP A 44 -0.23 -4.26 6.34
N ASN A 45 -0.31 -5.02 7.43
CA ASN A 45 -1.31 -4.81 8.47
C ASN A 45 -1.12 -3.46 9.19
N ARG A 46 0.11 -3.10 9.56
CA ARG A 46 0.38 -1.81 10.23
C ARG A 46 0.09 -0.60 9.34
N ALA A 47 0.29 -0.73 8.04
CA ALA A 47 0.03 0.35 7.09
C ALA A 47 -1.46 0.52 6.77
N ASN A 48 -2.32 -0.46 7.07
CA ASN A 48 -3.74 -0.51 6.66
C ASN A 48 -3.90 -0.49 5.13
N VAL A 49 -3.08 -1.31 4.44
CA VAL A 49 -2.98 -1.31 2.97
C VAL A 49 -4.34 -1.54 2.31
N ASN A 50 -5.13 -2.49 2.81
CA ASN A 50 -6.39 -2.89 2.17
C ASN A 50 -7.39 -1.73 2.14
N GLU A 51 -7.55 -1.06 3.28
CA GLU A 51 -8.43 0.10 3.46
C GLU A 51 -7.99 1.26 2.57
N ILE A 52 -6.67 1.49 2.44
CA ILE A 52 -6.14 2.53 1.57
C ILE A 52 -6.41 2.22 0.10
N LEU A 53 -6.18 0.99 -0.34
CA LEU A 53 -6.41 0.60 -1.72
C LEU A 53 -7.91 0.62 -2.08
N GLU A 54 -8.79 0.35 -1.13
CA GLU A 54 -10.23 0.53 -1.32
C GLU A 54 -10.58 2.01 -1.55
N VAL A 55 -10.07 2.89 -0.69
CA VAL A 55 -10.28 4.35 -0.80
C VAL A 55 -9.69 4.87 -2.11
N GLU A 56 -8.45 4.49 -2.44
CA GLU A 56 -7.78 4.85 -3.69
C GLU A 56 -8.62 4.45 -4.90
N ARG A 57 -9.09 3.20 -4.95
CA ARG A 57 -9.91 2.68 -6.05
C ARG A 57 -11.23 3.42 -6.15
N MET A 58 -11.85 3.77 -5.03
CA MET A 58 -13.08 4.57 -5.00
C MET A 58 -12.86 5.95 -5.61
N TYR A 59 -11.81 6.66 -5.20
CA TYR A 59 -11.50 7.99 -5.75
C TYR A 59 -11.12 7.94 -7.22
N ARG A 60 -10.34 6.94 -7.64
CA ARG A 60 -10.02 6.72 -9.06
C ARG A 60 -11.27 6.57 -9.93
N LYS A 61 -12.27 5.80 -9.45
CA LYS A 61 -13.57 5.66 -10.13
C LYS A 61 -14.32 7.00 -10.20
N LYS A 62 -14.37 7.75 -9.09
CA LYS A 62 -15.04 9.06 -9.04
C LYS A 62 -14.39 10.07 -9.99
N ILE A 63 -13.07 10.16 -10.01
CA ILE A 63 -12.31 11.05 -10.91
C ILE A 63 -12.59 10.67 -12.36
N LYS A 64 -12.54 9.38 -12.69
CA LYS A 64 -12.86 8.91 -14.05
C LYS A 64 -14.28 9.28 -14.48
N ALA A 65 -15.25 9.23 -13.56
CA ALA A 65 -16.64 9.60 -13.83
C ALA A 65 -16.86 11.12 -13.94
N LEU A 66 -15.97 11.95 -13.37
CA LEU A 66 -16.04 13.41 -13.49
C LEU A 66 -15.30 13.94 -14.73
N LEU A 67 -14.31 13.19 -15.22
CA LEU A 67 -13.46 13.58 -16.35
C LEU A 67 -13.84 12.90 -17.68
N GLY A 68 -14.74 11.93 -17.65
CA GLY A 68 -15.28 11.23 -18.82
C GLY A 68 -16.74 11.57 -19.03
#